data_AF-A0A1E4BYP5-F1
#
_entry.id   AF-A0A1E4BYP5-F1
#
_cell.length_a   1.000
_cell.length_b   1.000
_cell.length_c   1.000
_cell.angle_alpha   90.00
_cell.angle_beta   90.00
_cell.angle_gamma   90.00
#
_symmetry.space_group_name_H-M   'P 1'
#
loop_
_entity.id
_entity.type
_entity.pdbx_description
1 polymer ?
#
loop_
_entity_poly.entity_id
_entity_poly.type
_entity_poly.pdbx_seq_one_letter_code
_entity_poly.pdbx_strand_id
1 'polypeptide(L)' 'MAFAAGHGGRVTQPARKVFWGGYAGYFADPDGFLWEIAYNPFWPLDADGRPQLPPPARP' A
#
# COMPACT_ATOMS: atom_id res chain seq x y z
N MET A 1 -1.22 4.45 -8.80
CA MET A 1 -0.80 5.84 -8.45
C MET A 1 -1.12 6.88 -9.53
N ALA A 2 -1.24 6.52 -10.81
CA ALA A 2 -1.60 7.50 -11.86
C ALA A 2 -2.92 8.26 -11.57
N PHE A 3 -3.94 7.58 -11.04
CA PHE A 3 -5.18 8.23 -10.61
C PHE A 3 -4.93 9.32 -9.55
N ALA A 4 -4.21 8.99 -8.47
CA ALA A 4 -3.87 9.97 -7.43
C ALA A 4 -3.06 11.15 -8.01
N ALA A 5 -2.09 10.86 -8.89
CA ALA A 5 -1.31 11.90 -9.57
C ALA A 5 -2.17 12.86 -10.41
N GLY A 6 -3.19 12.33 -11.09
CA GLY A 6 -4.15 13.13 -11.85
C GLY A 6 -5.09 13.99 -10.99
N HIS A 7 -5.11 13.79 -9.67
CA HIS A 7 -6.01 14.48 -8.73
C HIS A 7 -5.23 15.22 -7.61
N GLY A 8 -4.03 15.71 -7.91
CA GLY A 8 -3.23 16.53 -7.00
C GLY A 8 -2.30 15.77 -6.06
N GLY A 9 -2.31 14.42 -6.10
CA GLY A 9 -1.31 13.62 -5.42
C GLY A 9 0.06 13.75 -6.08
N ARG A 10 1.13 13.78 -5.28
CA ARG A 10 2.51 13.80 -5.76
C ARG A 10 3.16 12.44 -5.57
N VAL A 11 3.48 11.73 -6.65
CA VAL A 11 4.23 10.46 -6.56
C VAL A 11 5.63 10.75 -6.02
N THR A 12 5.89 10.30 -4.79
CA THR A 12 7.19 10.45 -4.10
C THR A 12 8.11 9.28 -4.42
N GLN A 13 7.54 8.11 -4.71
CA GLN A 13 8.27 6.93 -5.12
C GLN A 13 7.43 6.09 -6.08
N PRO A 14 7.86 5.93 -7.35
CA PRO A 14 7.20 5.06 -8.31
C PRO A 14 7.12 3.61 -7.81
N ALA A 15 6.10 2.88 -8.27
CA ALA A 15 5.85 1.51 -7.84
C ALA A 15 7.00 0.62 -8.32
N ARG A 16 7.56 -0.19 -7.42
CA ARG A 16 8.63 -1.13 -7.73
C ARG A 16 8.46 -2.42 -6.95
N LYS A 17 9.14 -3.48 -7.40
CA LYS A 17 9.32 -4.68 -6.59
C LYS A 17 10.03 -4.32 -5.28
N VAL A 18 9.63 -4.97 -4.20
CA VAL A 18 10.20 -4.76 -2.86
C VAL A 18 10.66 -6.08 -2.25
N PHE A 19 11.51 -5.99 -1.22
CA PHE A 19 12.31 -7.13 -0.72
C PHE A 19 11.46 -8.31 -0.24
N TRP A 20 10.24 -8.05 0.24
CA TRP A 20 9.33 -9.09 0.72
C TRP A 20 8.59 -9.82 -0.41
N GLY A 21 8.75 -9.43 -1.68
CA GLY A 21 8.30 -10.22 -2.83
C GLY A 21 7.05 -9.73 -3.58
N GLY A 22 6.50 -8.57 -3.24
CA GLY A 22 5.47 -7.90 -4.05
C GLY A 22 5.89 -6.52 -4.51
N TYR A 23 4.94 -5.58 -4.56
CA TYR A 23 5.15 -4.24 -5.09
C TYR A 23 4.73 -3.18 -4.09
N ALA A 24 5.49 -2.10 -4.01
CA ALA A 24 5.09 -0.91 -3.28
C ALA A 24 5.51 0.37 -4.01
N GLY A 25 4.73 1.42 -3.81
CA GLY A 25 5.01 2.78 -4.24
C GLY A 25 4.37 3.79 -3.29
N TYR A 26 4.79 5.03 -3.37
CA TYR A 26 4.35 6.07 -2.44
C TYR A 26 3.95 7.33 -3.18
N PHE A 27 2.94 8.00 -2.65
CA PHE A 27 2.57 9.36 -3.05
C PHE A 27 2.20 10.17 -1.81
N ALA A 28 2.40 11.47 -1.87
CA ALA A 28 1.82 12.40 -0.91
C ALA A 28 0.48 12.91 -1.46
N ASP A 29 -0.56 12.98 -0.64
CA ASP A 29 -1.81 13.64 -1.02
C ASP A 29 -1.64 15.19 -1.07
N PRO A 30 -2.67 15.97 -1.48
CA PRO A 30 -2.56 17.42 -1.57
C PRO A 30 -2.21 18.13 -0.26
N ASP A 31 -2.58 17.55 0.89
CA ASP A 31 -2.27 18.09 2.22
C ASP A 31 -0.87 17.67 2.71
N GLY A 32 -0.20 16.81 1.94
CA GLY A 32 1.16 16.36 2.21
C GLY A 32 1.27 15.08 3.02
N PHE A 33 0.16 14.39 3.32
CA PHE A 33 0.23 13.10 4.02
C PHE A 33 0.77 12.02 3.09
N LEU A 34 1.72 11.22 3.59
CA LEU A 34 2.35 10.16 2.82
C LEU A 34 1.49 8.89 2.87
N TRP A 35 1.16 8.37 1.69
CA TRP A 35 0.44 7.13 1.49
C TRP A 35 1.32 6.09 0.83
N GLU A 36 1.25 4.85 1.32
CA GLU A 36 1.79 3.67 0.65
C GLU A 36 0.69 2.97 -0.15
N ILE A 37 1.00 2.63 -1.40
CA ILE A 37 0.21 1.72 -2.22
C ILE A 37 1.01 0.44 -2.38
N ALA A 38 0.53 -0.64 -1.74
CA ALA A 38 1.19 -1.94 -1.74
C ALA A 38 0.29 -3.04 -2.33
N TYR A 39 0.92 -3.95 -3.09
CA TYR A 39 0.33 -5.25 -3.44
C TYR A 39 1.10 -6.35 -2.71
N ASN A 40 0.55 -6.79 -1.59
CA ASN A 40 1.15 -7.82 -0.73
C ASN A 40 0.46 -9.18 -0.94
N PRO A 41 1.07 -10.14 -1.66
CA PRO A 41 0.45 -11.44 -1.91
C PRO A 41 0.43 -12.35 -0.67
N PHE A 42 1.05 -11.93 0.43
CA PHE A 42 1.12 -12.69 1.69
C PHE A 42 0.07 -12.24 2.72
N TRP A 43 -0.67 -11.16 2.44
CA TRP A 43 -1.76 -10.66 3.28
C TRP A 43 -3.07 -10.81 2.51
N PRO A 44 -3.68 -12.02 2.50
CA PRO A 44 -4.94 -12.23 1.82
C PRO A 44 -6.03 -11.34 2.44
N LEU A 45 -6.91 -10.84 1.58
CA LEU A 45 -8.06 -10.05 2.00
C LEU A 45 -9.28 -10.98 2.13
N ASP A 46 -10.12 -10.73 3.13
CA ASP A 46 -11.43 -11.38 3.24
C ASP A 46 -12.45 -10.82 2.21
N ALA A 47 -13.69 -11.31 2.24
CA ALA A 47 -14.74 -10.89 1.33
C ALA A 47 -15.09 -9.39 1.42
N ASP A 48 -14.78 -8.75 2.56
CA ASP A 48 -15.01 -7.32 2.79
C ASP A 48 -13.75 -6.48 2.49
N GLY A 49 -12.66 -7.12 2.02
CA GLY A 49 -11.41 -6.45 1.70
C GLY A 49 -10.49 -6.19 2.89
N ARG A 50 -10.72 -6.82 4.05
CA ARG A 50 -9.86 -6.63 5.23
C ARG A 50 -8.66 -7.58 5.19
N PRO A 51 -7.44 -7.11 5.53
CA PRO A 51 -6.29 -7.98 5.68
C PRO A 51 -6.53 -9.02 6.78
N GLN A 52 -6.31 -10.30 6.44
CA GLN A 52 -6.33 -11.37 7.42
C GLN A 52 -4.98 -11.41 8.13
N LEU A 53 -4.99 -11.01 9.40
CA LEU A 53 -3.80 -11.08 10.25
C LEU A 53 -3.75 -12.45 10.93
N PRO A 54 -2.54 -12.99 11.17
CA PRO A 54 -2.41 -14.12 12.08
C PRO A 54 -2.98 -13.75 13.46
N PRO A 55 -3.52 -14.71 14.20
CA PRO A 55 -3.97 -14.45 15.56
C PRO A 55 -2.81 -13.88 16.40
N PRO A 56 -3.09 -13.02 17.38
CA PRO A 56 -2.05 -12.48 18.25
C PRO A 56 -1.26 -13.63 18.89
N ALA A 57 0.06 -13.46 18.98
CA ALA A 57 0.90 -14.43 19.68
C ALA A 57 0.40 -14.60 21.12
N ARG A 58 0.34 -15.85 21.59
CA ARG A 58 0.06 -16.12 23.00
C ARG A 58 1.22 -15.54 23.84
N PRO A 59 0.95 -14.91 25.00
CA PRO A 59 2.02 -14.46 25.90
C PRO A 59 2.96 -15.59 26.30
#